data_AF-A0A7Y5RLH9-F1
#
_entry.id   AF-A0A7Y5RLH9-F1
#
_cell.length_a   1.000
_cell.length_b   1.000
_cell.length_c   1.000
_cell.angle_alpha   90.00
_cell.angle_beta   90.00
_cell.angle_gamma   90.00
#
_symmetry.space_group_name_H-M   'P 1'
#
loop_
_entity.id
_entity.type
_entity.pdbx_description
1 polymer ?
#
loop_
_entity_poly.entity_id
_entity_poly.type
_entity_poly.pdbx_seq_one_letter_code
_entity_poly.pdbx_strand_id
1 'polypeptide(L)'
;LRAGAAAAAEGPSAVRRAARAVLVREPLALIDYLVLVHPDTLEDVPEWYRGEALLAVAGRVGTTRLIDNLPVLVGPGGRALETFTQT
;
A
#
# COMPACT_ATOMS: atom_id res chain seq x y z
N LEU A 1 3.26 -0.38 -6.28
CA LEU A 1 2.70 0.44 -5.17
C LEU A 1 2.28 1.87 -5.53
N ARG A 2 2.97 2.55 -6.45
CA ARG A 2 2.69 3.95 -6.84
C ARG A 2 1.23 4.27 -7.17
N ALA A 3 0.51 3.39 -7.88
CA ALA A 3 -0.90 3.59 -8.19
C ALA A 3 -1.78 3.66 -6.91
N GLY A 4 -1.46 2.86 -5.89
CA GLY A 4 -2.13 2.94 -4.60
C GLY A 4 -1.86 4.29 -3.91
N ALA A 5 -0.61 4.73 -3.87
CA ALA A 5 -0.25 6.02 -3.30
C ALA A 5 -0.89 7.22 -4.02
N ALA A 6 -1.06 7.15 -5.34
CA ALA A 6 -1.76 8.18 -6.11
C ALA A 6 -3.24 8.31 -5.75
N ALA A 7 -3.87 7.22 -5.27
CA ALA A 7 -5.25 7.20 -4.81
C ALA A 7 -5.40 7.53 -3.31
N ALA A 8 -4.32 7.89 -2.61
CA ALA A 8 -4.34 8.05 -1.15
C ALA A 8 -5.23 9.21 -0.66
N ALA A 9 -5.47 10.21 -1.52
CA ALA A 9 -6.41 11.29 -1.23
C ALA A 9 -7.87 10.81 -1.08
N GLU A 10 -8.22 9.68 -1.72
CA GLU A 10 -9.56 9.09 -1.71
C GLU A 10 -9.77 8.09 -0.57
N GLY A 11 -8.72 7.79 0.21
CA GLY A 11 -8.78 6.96 1.41
C GLY A 11 -8.31 5.49 1.23
N PRO A 12 -8.33 4.70 2.32
CA PRO A 12 -7.75 3.35 2.39
C PRO A 12 -8.27 2.37 1.32
N SER A 13 -9.58 2.31 1.11
CA SER A 13 -10.20 1.50 0.06
C SER A 13 -9.67 1.82 -1.33
N ALA A 14 -9.54 3.12 -1.67
CA ALA A 14 -9.07 3.53 -2.98
C ALA A 14 -7.61 3.13 -3.21
N VAL A 15 -6.76 3.30 -2.19
CA VAL A 15 -5.35 2.85 -2.19
C VAL A 15 -5.25 1.35 -2.48
N ARG A 16 -5.98 0.53 -1.71
CA ARG A 16 -5.97 -0.94 -1.88
C ARG A 16 -6.47 -1.37 -3.26
N ARG A 17 -7.59 -0.78 -3.73
CA ARG A 17 -8.15 -1.07 -5.06
C ARG A 17 -7.19 -0.70 -6.18
N ALA A 18 -6.61 0.50 -6.15
CA ALA A 18 -5.70 0.97 -7.20
C ALA A 18 -4.41 0.13 -7.25
N ALA A 19 -3.85 -0.24 -6.10
CA ALA A 19 -2.71 -1.14 -6.05
C ALA A 19 -3.06 -2.55 -6.55
N ARG A 20 -4.21 -3.11 -6.15
CA ARG A 20 -4.70 -4.41 -6.65
C ARG A 20 -4.89 -4.41 -8.16
N ALA A 21 -5.46 -3.34 -8.73
CA ALA A 21 -5.72 -3.22 -10.17
C ALA A 21 -4.43 -3.30 -11.02
N VAL A 22 -3.29 -2.87 -10.48
CA VAL A 22 -1.99 -3.06 -11.14
C VAL A 22 -1.54 -4.51 -11.06
N LEU A 23 -1.64 -5.14 -9.87
CA LEU A 23 -1.17 -6.51 -9.66
C LEU A 23 -1.93 -7.53 -10.52
N VAL A 24 -3.25 -7.38 -10.67
CA VAL A 24 -4.06 -8.32 -11.49
C VAL A 24 -3.70 -8.31 -12.98
N ARG A 25 -2.95 -7.29 -13.45
CA ARG A 25 -2.46 -7.22 -14.83
C ARG A 25 -1.17 -8.00 -15.04
N GLU A 26 -0.53 -8.50 -13.98
CA GLU A 26 0.68 -9.31 -14.03
C GLU A 26 0.38 -10.76 -13.63
N PRO A 27 0.06 -11.64 -14.58
CA PRO A 27 -0.39 -13.00 -14.29
C PRO A 27 0.72 -13.90 -13.73
N LEU A 28 2.00 -13.54 -13.88
CA LEU A 28 3.12 -14.33 -13.34
C LEU A 28 3.38 -14.03 -11.86
N ALA A 29 2.79 -12.97 -11.31
CA ALA A 29 2.95 -12.60 -9.91
C ALA A 29 1.90 -13.30 -9.02
N LEU A 30 2.37 -14.23 -8.19
CA LEU A 30 1.57 -14.88 -7.15
C LEU A 30 1.65 -14.05 -5.87
N ILE A 31 0.60 -13.30 -5.57
CA ILE A 31 0.58 -12.37 -4.42
C ILE A 31 0.31 -13.11 -3.12
N ASP A 32 1.25 -13.02 -2.18
CA ASP A 32 1.08 -13.51 -0.80
C ASP A 32 0.17 -12.55 -0.02
N TYR A 33 0.46 -11.24 -0.11
CA TYR A 33 -0.36 -10.19 0.48
C TYR A 33 -0.21 -8.86 -0.24
N LEU A 34 -1.24 -8.02 -0.11
CA LEU A 34 -1.21 -6.57 -0.36
C LEU A 34 -2.06 -5.94 0.74
N VAL A 35 -1.41 -5.18 1.63
CA VAL A 35 -2.03 -4.62 2.83
C VAL A 35 -1.71 -3.13 2.96
N LEU A 36 -2.58 -2.41 3.67
CA LEU A 36 -2.34 -1.03 4.08
C LEU A 36 -2.50 -0.99 5.59
N VAL A 37 -1.38 -0.75 6.29
CA VAL A 37 -1.28 -0.94 7.74
C VAL A 37 -0.75 0.30 8.43
N HIS A 38 -1.01 0.40 9.73
CA HIS A 38 -0.41 1.42 10.59
C HIS A 38 1.11 1.23 10.63
N PRO A 39 1.93 2.30 10.54
CA PRO A 39 3.39 2.17 10.46
C PRO A 39 4.01 1.52 11.69
N ASP A 40 3.49 1.81 12.89
CA ASP A 40 4.06 1.29 14.14
C ASP A 40 3.51 -0.07 14.57
N THR A 41 2.19 -0.29 14.48
CA THR A 41 1.55 -1.52 14.97
C THR A 41 1.48 -2.61 13.91
N LEU A 42 1.62 -2.24 12.63
CA LEU A 42 1.41 -3.11 11.46
C LEU A 42 0.01 -3.75 11.40
N GLU A 43 -0.95 -3.18 12.12
CA GLU A 43 -2.36 -3.56 12.04
C GLU A 43 -3.04 -2.89 10.85
N ASP A 44 -4.04 -3.55 10.27
CA ASP A 44 -4.81 -3.00 9.14
C ASP A 44 -5.45 -1.66 9.51
N VAL A 45 -5.31 -0.68 8.61
CA VAL A 45 -5.99 0.61 8.81
C VAL A 45 -7.47 0.50 8.44
N PRO A 46 -8.39 1.00 9.31
CA PRO A 46 -9.82 1.02 9.02
C PRO A 46 -10.15 1.98 7.88
N GLU A 47 -11.33 1.85 7.26
CA GLU A 47 -11.71 2.64 6.07
C GLU A 47 -11.79 4.16 6.31
N TRP A 48 -11.99 4.57 7.55
CA TRP A 48 -12.03 5.99 7.94
C TRP A 48 -10.65 6.54 8.32
N TYR A 49 -9.59 5.72 8.27
CA TYR A 49 -8.25 6.11 8.68
C TYR A 49 -7.70 7.30 7.88
N ARG A 50 -7.00 8.19 8.58
CA ARG A 50 -6.25 9.31 8.03
C ARG A 50 -4.92 9.42 8.75
N GLY A 51 -3.86 9.73 8.01
CA GLY A 51 -2.50 9.77 8.54
C GLY A 51 -1.53 8.93 7.73
N GLU A 52 -0.33 8.75 8.25
CA GLU A 52 0.70 7.95 7.63
C GLU A 52 0.37 6.45 7.73
N ALA A 53 0.52 5.72 6.63
CA ALA A 53 0.31 4.29 6.57
C ALA A 53 1.41 3.64 5.72
N LEU A 54 1.66 2.36 5.94
CA LEU A 54 2.55 1.55 5.11
C LEU A 54 1.70 0.75 4.13
N LEU A 55 1.83 1.02 2.83
CA LEU A 55 1.32 0.15 1.79
C LEU A 55 2.38 -0.91 1.51
N ALA A 56 2.08 -2.18 1.80
CA ALA A 56 3.03 -3.29 1.71
C ALA A 56 2.51 -4.38 0.77
N VAL A 57 3.40 -4.97 -0.02
CA VAL A 57 3.10 -6.11 -0.89
C VAL A 57 4.22 -7.14 -0.80
N ALA A 58 3.83 -8.42 -0.78
CA ALA A 58 4.75 -9.52 -1.03
C ALA A 58 4.12 -10.52 -1.99
N GLY A 59 4.97 -11.16 -2.78
CA GLY A 59 4.55 -12.20 -3.70
C GLY A 59 5.73 -12.90 -4.34
N ARG A 60 5.45 -13.85 -5.22
CA ARG A 60 6.44 -14.64 -5.95
C ARG A 60 6.31 -14.44 -7.45
N VAL A 61 7.46 -14.40 -8.13
CA VAL A 61 7.56 -14.50 -9.58
C VAL A 61 8.46 -15.70 -9.85
N GLY A 62 7.87 -16.79 -10.35
CA GLY A 62 8.54 -18.10 -10.37
C GLY A 62 8.87 -18.56 -8.94
N THR A 63 10.16 -18.77 -8.66
CA THR A 63 10.66 -19.18 -7.33
C THR A 63 11.12 -18.02 -6.47
N THR A 64 11.25 -16.82 -7.03
CA THR A 64 11.78 -15.66 -6.34
C THR A 64 10.68 -14.94 -5.58
N ARG A 65 10.87 -14.74 -4.27
CA ARG A 65 9.95 -13.95 -3.43
C ARG A 65 10.40 -12.50 -3.38
N LEU A 66 9.50 -11.61 -3.77
CA LEU A 66 9.71 -10.16 -3.80
C LEU A 66 8.87 -9.50 -2.70
N ILE A 67 9.41 -8.43 -2.14
CA ILE A 67 8.73 -7.56 -1.16
C ILE A 67 8.95 -6.13 -1.65
N ASP A 68 7.90 -5.33 -1.60
CA ASP A 68 7.96 -3.89 -1.82
C ASP A 68 7.04 -3.21 -0.81
N ASN A 69 7.48 -2.08 -0.27
CA ASN A 69 6.71 -1.31 0.71
C ASN A 69 6.85 0.18 0.38
N LEU A 70 5.78 0.95 0.59
CA LEU A 70 5.75 2.37 0.31
C LEU A 70 5.00 3.11 1.44
N PRO A 71 5.67 4.02 2.16
CA PRO A 71 5.03 5.00 3.02
C PRO A 71 4.03 5.86 2.23
N VAL A 72 2.82 6.03 2.77
CA VAL A 72 1.77 6.85 2.17
C VAL A 72 1.09 7.72 3.21
N LEU A 73 0.72 8.95 2.84
CA LEU A 73 -0.20 9.77 3.61
C LEU A 73 -1.62 9.53 3.10
N VAL A 74 -2.54 9.10 3.95
CA VAL A 74 -3.93 8.81 3.61
C VAL A 74 -4.85 9.94 4.08
N GLY A 75 -5.78 10.34 3.22
CA GLY A 75 -6.70 11.46 3.45
C GLY A 75 -6.33 12.71 2.62
N PRO A 76 -6.93 13.88 2.89
CA PRO A 76 -6.68 15.10 2.11
C PRO A 76 -5.19 15.41 1.95
N GLY A 77 -4.75 15.68 0.72
CA GLY A 77 -3.32 15.85 0.39
C GLY A 77 -2.54 14.52 0.32
N GLY A 78 -3.26 13.40 0.23
CA GLY A 78 -2.68 12.06 0.22
C GLY A 78 -1.76 11.82 -0.95
N ARG A 79 -0.64 11.17 -0.66
CA ARG A 79 0.51 11.01 -1.57
C ARG A 79 1.44 9.90 -1.07
N ALA A 80 2.40 9.52 -1.90
CA ALA A 80 3.56 8.77 -1.44
C ALA A 80 4.44 9.66 -0.53
N LEU A 81 5.07 9.05 0.46
CA LEU A 81 6.07 9.68 1.31
C LEU A 81 7.44 9.04 1.03
N GLU A 82 8.51 9.83 1.12
CA GLU A 82 9.88 9.31 1.01
C GLU A 82 10.28 8.56 2.28
N THR A 83 9.90 9.11 3.43
CA THR A 83 10.07 8.51 4.76
C THR A 83 8.86 8.84 5.62
N PHE A 84 8.63 8.04 6.67
CA PHE A 84 7.70 8.42 7.74
C PHE A 84 8.23 9.63 8.50
N THR A 85 7.33 10.43 9.05
CA THR A 85 7.72 11.51 9.95
C THR A 85 8.19 10.87 11.26
N GLN A 86 9.44 11.14 11.68
CA GLN A 86 9.87 10.72 13.01
C GLN A 86 8.99 11.42 14.05
N THR A 87 8.30 10.64 14.87
CA THR A 87 7.52 11.14 16.01
C THR A 87 8.44 11.33 17.22
#